data_AF-A0A2X6JR65-F1
#
_entry.id   AF-A0A2X6JR65-F1
#
_cell.length_a   1.000
_cell.length_b   1.000
_cell.length_c   1.000
_cell.angle_alpha   90.00
_cell.angle_beta   90.00
_cell.angle_gamma   90.00
#
_symmetry.space_group_name_H-M   'P 1'
#
loop_
_entity.id
_entity.type
_entity.pdbx_description
1 polymer ?
#
loop_
_entity_poly.entity_id
_entity_poly.type
_entity_poly.pdbx_seq_one_letter_code
_entity_poly.pdbx_strand_id
1 'polypeptide(L)'
;MKVNGSGGIDGSDALMGPKVQANDIRQAAEQFEAIFLRNMLKEMRKTNELFDSKDNPFNSDSVRMMQGFYDDELCNTLAQQHGIGIAAMIVKQLSPKGK
;
A
#
# COMPACT_ATOMS: atom_id res chain seq x y z
N MET A 1 13.46 -59.04 -7.24
CA MET A 1 13.23 -58.18 -6.06
C MET A 1 14.48 -57.34 -5.81
N LYS A 2 14.42 -56.06 -6.18
CA LYS A 2 15.26 -54.94 -5.71
C LYS A 2 14.89 -53.70 -6.55
N VAL A 3 14.04 -52.84 -6.00
CA VAL A 3 13.84 -51.46 -6.46
C VAL A 3 14.49 -50.57 -5.40
N ASN A 4 15.64 -50.00 -5.77
CA ASN A 4 16.32 -48.89 -5.10
C ASN A 4 15.89 -47.66 -5.91
N GLY A 5 15.29 -46.62 -5.37
CA GLY A 5 15.89 -45.69 -4.41
C GLY A 5 16.11 -44.36 -5.15
N SER A 6 15.59 -43.27 -4.57
CA SER A 6 15.79 -41.85 -4.94
C SER A 6 15.36 -41.39 -6.34
N GLY A 7 14.13 -40.86 -6.44
CA GLY A 7 13.73 -39.92 -7.49
C GLY A 7 13.17 -38.68 -6.81
N GLY A 8 13.88 -37.56 -6.92
CA GLY A 8 13.69 -36.35 -6.13
C GLY A 8 12.31 -35.71 -6.27
N ILE A 9 11.79 -35.27 -5.12
CA ILE A 9 10.76 -34.24 -5.02
C ILE A 9 11.42 -32.85 -5.09
N ASP A 10 12.22 -32.61 -6.13
CA ASP A 10 12.70 -31.26 -6.38
C ASP A 10 11.57 -30.46 -7.02
N GLY A 11 11.34 -29.26 -6.48
CA GLY A 11 10.16 -28.42 -6.68
C GLY A 11 10.00 -27.81 -8.08
N SER A 12 10.19 -28.60 -9.14
CA SER A 12 10.01 -28.21 -10.54
C SER A 12 8.60 -28.55 -11.06
N ASP A 13 7.56 -28.29 -10.26
CA ASP A 13 6.18 -28.31 -10.77
C ASP A 13 5.91 -27.00 -11.53
N ALA A 14 6.12 -27.05 -12.85
CA ALA A 14 5.97 -25.93 -13.78
C ALA A 14 4.51 -25.49 -13.98
N LEU A 15 3.54 -26.07 -13.27
CA LEU A 15 2.12 -25.70 -13.32
C LEU A 15 1.68 -24.79 -12.17
N MET A 16 2.56 -24.54 -11.20
CA MET A 16 2.35 -23.46 -10.23
C MET A 16 2.81 -22.16 -10.88
N GLY A 17 1.86 -21.38 -11.42
CA GLY A 17 2.09 -19.98 -11.77
C GLY A 17 2.78 -19.24 -10.62
N PRO A 18 3.42 -18.08 -10.88
CA PRO A 18 4.35 -17.45 -9.94
C PRO A 18 3.78 -17.49 -8.54
N LYS A 19 4.43 -18.22 -7.62
CA LYS A 19 4.03 -18.19 -6.21
C LYS A 19 4.22 -16.74 -5.79
N VAL A 20 3.12 -15.98 -5.75
CA VAL A 20 3.12 -14.60 -5.27
C VAL A 20 3.67 -14.68 -3.86
N GLN A 21 4.93 -14.28 -3.72
CA GLN A 21 5.64 -14.43 -2.46
C GLN A 21 4.98 -13.48 -1.47
N ALA A 22 4.83 -13.88 -0.21
CA ALA A 22 4.19 -13.04 0.80
C ALA A 22 4.87 -11.66 0.95
N ASN A 23 6.16 -11.55 0.58
CA ASN A 23 6.88 -10.27 0.50
C ASN A 23 6.36 -9.34 -0.61
N ASP A 24 5.93 -9.89 -1.75
CA ASP A 24 5.38 -9.11 -2.87
C ASP A 24 4.02 -8.49 -2.49
N ILE A 25 3.18 -9.29 -1.82
CA ILE A 25 1.88 -8.82 -1.30
C ILE A 25 2.07 -7.73 -0.24
N ARG A 26 3.08 -7.85 0.63
CA ARG A 26 3.37 -6.82 1.64
C ARG A 26 3.77 -5.50 1.00
N GLN A 27 4.72 -5.51 0.06
CA GLN A 27 5.17 -4.28 -0.62
C GLN A 27 4.04 -3.63 -1.41
N ALA A 28 3.24 -4.40 -2.14
CA ALA A 28 2.08 -3.89 -2.85
C ALA A 28 1.03 -3.30 -1.89
N ALA A 29 0.80 -3.92 -0.74
CA ALA A 29 -0.14 -3.44 0.27
C ALA A 29 0.32 -2.13 0.93
N GLU A 30 1.62 -1.98 1.21
CA GLU A 30 2.21 -0.73 1.72
C GLU A 30 2.08 0.42 0.71
N GLN A 31 2.37 0.16 -0.57
CA GLN A 31 2.17 1.15 -1.64
C GLN A 31 0.70 1.53 -1.79
N PHE A 32 -0.21 0.56 -1.68
CA PHE A 32 -1.64 0.82 -1.70
C PHE A 32 -2.08 1.70 -0.52
N GLU A 33 -1.61 1.43 0.69
CA GLU A 33 -1.91 2.26 1.87
C GLU A 33 -1.39 3.70 1.70
N ALA A 34 -0.20 3.88 1.09
CA ALA A 34 0.34 5.21 0.78
C ALA A 34 -0.54 6.00 -0.21
N ILE A 35 -1.00 5.35 -1.29
CA ILE A 35 -1.88 5.98 -2.28
C ILE A 35 -3.24 6.31 -1.65
N PHE A 36 -3.78 5.41 -0.85
CA PHE A 36 -5.04 5.62 -0.14
C PHE A 36 -4.96 6.80 0.82
N LEU A 37 -3.90 6.90 1.63
CA LEU A 37 -3.66 8.03 2.53
C LEU A 37 -3.59 9.35 1.78
N ARG A 38 -2.84 9.40 0.69
CA ARG A 38 -2.71 10.59 -0.14
C ARG A 38 -4.07 11.05 -0.67
N ASN A 39 -4.87 10.11 -1.16
CA ASN A 39 -6.21 10.42 -1.66
C ASN A 39 -7.14 10.88 -0.53
N MET A 40 -7.07 10.24 0.65
CA MET A 40 -7.87 10.63 1.80
C MET A 40 -7.55 12.06 2.26
N LEU A 41 -6.26 12.39 2.43
CA LEU A 41 -5.84 13.75 2.82
C LEU A 41 -6.24 14.78 1.76
N LYS A 42 -6.09 14.44 0.47
CA LYS A 42 -6.49 15.31 -0.63
C LYS A 42 -7.99 15.62 -0.61
N GLU A 43 -8.84 14.62 -0.42
CA GLU A 43 -10.29 14.83 -0.35
C GLU A 43 -10.73 15.57 0.93
N MET A 44 -10.06 15.33 2.06
CA MET A 44 -10.28 16.12 3.28
C MET A 44 -9.97 17.60 3.07
N ARG A 45 -8.87 17.91 2.38
CA ARG A 45 -8.48 19.30 2.08
C ARG A 45 -9.42 19.96 1.09
N LYS A 46 -9.74 19.26 0.00
CA LYS A 46 -10.73 19.74 -0.98
C LYS A 46 -12.08 20.01 -0.32
N THR A 47 -12.48 19.19 0.64
CA THR A 47 -13.68 19.42 1.44
C THR A 47 -13.55 20.68 2.31
N ASN A 48 -12.42 20.89 2.97
CA ASN A 48 -12.16 22.12 3.73
C ASN A 48 -12.14 23.38 2.83
N GLU A 49 -11.63 23.29 1.61
CA GLU A 49 -11.67 24.38 0.62
C GLU A 49 -13.10 24.83 0.28
N LEU A 50 -14.09 23.92 0.33
CA LEU A 50 -15.51 24.28 0.13
C LEU A 50 -16.06 25.13 1.28
N PHE A 51 -15.52 24.98 2.48
CA PHE A 51 -15.89 25.77 3.66
C PHE A 51 -15.04 27.05 3.81
N ASP A 52 -13.97 27.17 3.03
CA ASP A 52 -13.07 28.31 3.09
C ASP A 52 -13.62 29.50 2.31
N SER A 53 -13.46 30.70 2.86
CA SER A 53 -13.98 31.92 2.23
C SER A 53 -13.14 32.24 1.00
N LYS A 54 -13.77 32.60 -0.13
CA LYS A 54 -13.08 32.94 -1.39
C LYS A 54 -12.04 34.07 -1.28
N ASP A 55 -12.11 34.86 -0.21
CA ASP A 55 -11.19 35.98 0.10
C ASP A 55 -10.06 35.60 1.07
N ASN A 56 -9.85 34.31 1.39
CA ASN A 56 -8.79 33.90 2.31
C ASN A 56 -7.40 33.97 1.62
N PRO A 57 -6.49 34.89 2.02
CA PRO A 57 -5.15 35.00 1.42
C PRO A 57 -4.26 33.78 1.68
N PHE A 58 -4.64 32.92 2.63
CA PHE A 58 -3.96 31.64 2.90
C PHE A 58 -4.41 30.51 1.95
N ASN A 59 -5.45 30.72 1.13
CA ASN A 59 -5.93 29.75 0.15
C ASN A 59 -5.50 30.14 -1.28
N SER A 60 -4.26 30.61 -1.45
CA SER A 60 -3.70 30.85 -2.78
C SER A 60 -3.20 29.55 -3.43
N ASP A 61 -3.21 29.50 -4.76
CA ASP A 61 -2.76 28.34 -5.55
C ASP A 61 -1.33 27.91 -5.20
N SER A 62 -0.44 28.87 -4.94
CA SER A 62 0.95 28.62 -4.56
C SER A 62 1.06 27.97 -3.18
N VAL A 63 0.22 28.39 -2.22
CA VAL A 63 0.16 27.78 -0.88
C VAL A 63 -0.34 26.35 -1.00
N ARG A 64 -1.42 26.09 -1.77
CA ARG A 64 -1.95 24.75 -1.99
C ARG A 64 -0.93 23.81 -2.63
N MET A 65 -0.15 24.29 -3.59
CA MET A 65 0.92 23.50 -4.21
C MET A 65 2.00 23.10 -3.18
N MET A 66 2.48 24.06 -2.38
CA MET A 66 3.46 23.80 -1.31
C MET A 66 2.92 22.79 -0.29
N GLN A 67 1.66 22.97 0.10
CA GLN A 67 0.98 22.11 1.06
C GLN A 67 0.75 20.69 0.52
N GLY A 68 0.54 20.55 -0.79
CA GLY A 68 0.46 19.25 -1.47
C GLY A 68 1.77 18.49 -1.42
N PHE A 69 2.89 19.15 -1.71
CA PHE A 69 4.22 18.51 -1.61
C PHE A 69 4.57 18.08 -0.19
N TYR A 70 4.24 18.91 0.80
CA TYR A 70 4.44 18.57 2.21
C TYR A 70 3.63 17.33 2.61
N ASP A 71 2.38 17.24 2.16
CA ASP A 71 1.52 16.10 2.43
C ASP A 71 1.96 14.83 1.74
N ASP A 72 2.52 14.93 0.53
CA ASP A 72 3.05 13.78 -0.19
C ASP A 72 4.20 13.11 0.60
N GLU A 73 5.13 13.92 1.13
CA GLU A 73 6.22 13.43 1.99
C GLU A 73 5.72 12.91 3.34
N LEU A 74 4.74 13.59 3.93
CA LEU A 74 4.10 13.13 5.16
C LEU A 74 3.40 11.77 4.96
N CYS A 75 2.66 11.60 3.87
CA CYS A 75 1.99 10.35 3.52
C CYS A 75 3.00 9.23 3.31
N ASN A 76 4.10 9.50 2.59
CA ASN A 76 5.16 8.52 2.37
C ASN A 76 5.76 8.05 3.71
N THR A 77 6.00 9.00 4.63
CA THR A 77 6.54 8.69 5.96
C THR A 77 5.55 7.88 6.80
N LEU A 78 4.28 8.27 6.83
CA LEU A 78 3.23 7.58 7.59
C LEU A 78 2.97 6.16 7.06
N ALA A 79 3.00 5.96 5.74
CA ALA A 79 2.85 4.64 5.14
C ALA A 79 4.02 3.71 5.50
N GLN A 80 5.26 4.22 5.46
CA GLN A 80 6.46 3.47 5.85
C GLN A 80 6.45 3.08 7.34
N GLN A 81 5.85 3.90 8.19
CA GLN A 81 5.73 3.62 9.64
C GLN A 81 4.54 2.73 10.02
N HIS A 82 3.86 2.10 9.05
CA HIS A 82 2.63 1.32 9.28
C HIS A 82 1.51 2.13 9.94
N GLY A 83 1.30 3.37 9.49
CA GLY A 83 0.50 4.39 10.20
C GLY A 83 -0.97 4.04 10.49
N ILE A 84 -1.68 3.34 9.61
CA ILE A 84 -3.11 2.99 9.82
C ILE A 84 -3.36 1.48 9.90
N GLY A 85 -2.43 0.66 9.40
CA GLY A 85 -2.51 -0.80 9.46
C GLY A 85 -3.39 -1.42 8.36
N ILE A 86 -3.75 -0.66 7.31
CA ILE A 86 -4.52 -1.19 6.18
C ILE A 86 -3.66 -2.17 5.38
N ALA A 87 -2.37 -1.89 5.20
CA ALA A 87 -1.47 -2.83 4.52
C ALA A 87 -1.42 -4.18 5.25
N ALA A 88 -1.35 -4.15 6.59
CA ALA A 88 -1.36 -5.36 7.41
C ALA A 88 -2.69 -6.14 7.30
N MET A 89 -3.82 -5.43 7.20
CA MET A 89 -5.14 -6.04 6.99
C MET A 89 -5.25 -6.70 5.60
N ILE A 90 -4.76 -6.05 4.55
CA ILE A 90 -4.71 -6.59 3.19
C ILE A 90 -3.85 -7.85 3.15
N VAL A 91 -2.65 -7.81 3.73
CA VAL A 91 -1.76 -9.00 3.83
C VAL A 91 -2.45 -10.11 4.61
N LYS A 92 -3.16 -9.81 5.70
CA LYS A 92 -3.89 -10.82 6.50
C LYS A 92 -5.05 -11.46 5.72
N GLN A 93 -5.74 -10.70 4.87
CA GLN A 93 -6.86 -11.21 4.05
C GLN A 93 -6.39 -12.01 2.84
N LEU A 94 -5.26 -11.62 2.24
CA LEU A 94 -4.69 -12.27 1.05
C LEU A 94 -3.73 -13.41 1.38
N SER A 95 -3.19 -13.46 2.61
CA SER A 95 -2.42 -14.60 3.07
C SER A 95 -3.35 -15.82 3.08
N PRO A 96 -2.96 -16.94 2.44
CA PRO A 96 -3.76 -18.15 2.48
C PRO A 96 -4.04 -18.49 3.94
N LYS A 97 -5.32 -18.64 4.31
CA LYS A 97 -5.69 -19.25 5.58
C LYS A 97 -5.07 -20.64 5.56
N GLY A 98 -3.93 -20.79 6.23
CA GLY A 98 -3.35 -22.10 6.49
C GLY A 98 -4.46 -22.98 7.05
N LYS A 99 -4.69 -24.12 6.39
CA LYS A 99 -5.57 -25.16 6.91
C LYS A 99 -5.12 -25.60 8.29
#